data_AF-A0AAD5N6V9-F1
#
_entry.id   AF-A0AAD5N6V9-F1
#
_cell.length_a   1.000
_cell.length_b   1.000
_cell.length_c   1.000
_cell.angle_alpha   90.00
_cell.angle_beta   90.00
_cell.angle_gamma   90.00
#
_symmetry.space_group_name_H-M   'P 1'
#
loop_
_entity.id
_entity.type
_entity.pdbx_description
1 polymer ?
#
loop_
_entity_poly.entity_id
_entity_poly.type
_entity_poly.pdbx_seq_one_letter_code
_entity_poly.pdbx_strand_id
1 'polypeptide(L)'
;MKPTTRLPLRLVPRLVNAPVFIRPIHSTVAKPANVASIVGTGPPPEPPLPAAENVHQRVARRRKQAEMLKNAKELRSASGGKGSGPLRKRFWKDVGVKEVDGTLQIFLDTRPLRHPVSKEIVSLPISKPDLASALALEWDLLTSAQDATRQHLIPLTSLTCRALDIAEADKASGAEISEIRNAIATTLLRYLDTDSILCWAPPAREHDLKNDAGESLRDVQKRIAEDIVSFLTTHVWPGITITPVLDGHSILPQRQAPGVREVVQGWITGLDAFEIAGLERATLAGKSLIAAARFIVEWSEGSVGKGELNTGTKFGVEEASVATSLEVDWQTGQWGEVEDTHDVNKEDVRRQMGSVALLVSGVRKA
;
A
#
# COMPACT_ATOMS: atom_id res chain seq x y z
N MET A 1 -80.20 41.74 -1.02
CA MET A 1 -80.53 42.05 0.39
C MET A 1 -79.75 41.12 1.29
N LYS A 2 -78.99 41.75 2.22
CA LYS A 2 -78.48 41.37 3.55
C LYS A 2 -78.00 39.92 3.90
N PRO A 3 -77.00 39.83 4.79
CA PRO A 3 -76.11 38.67 4.96
C PRO A 3 -76.54 37.73 6.09
N THR A 4 -76.02 36.51 6.04
CA THR A 4 -76.16 35.47 7.07
C THR A 4 -75.17 35.64 8.21
N THR A 5 -75.73 35.58 9.41
CA THR A 5 -75.16 35.73 10.76
C THR A 5 -74.24 34.57 11.15
N ARG A 6 -73.09 34.89 11.76
CA ARG A 6 -72.22 33.94 12.47
C ARG A 6 -72.59 33.92 13.96
N LEU A 7 -72.75 32.73 14.53
CA LEU A 7 -72.86 32.50 15.97
C LEU A 7 -71.54 31.92 16.52
N PRO A 8 -71.08 32.32 17.72
CA PRO A 8 -69.77 31.95 18.26
C PRO A 8 -69.86 30.70 19.16
N LEU A 9 -68.92 29.76 18.98
CA LEU A 9 -68.66 28.69 19.95
C LEU A 9 -67.41 29.05 20.76
N ARG A 10 -67.61 29.32 22.04
CA ARG A 10 -66.56 29.49 23.05
C ARG A 10 -66.03 28.12 23.45
N LEU A 11 -64.74 27.87 23.23
CA LEU A 11 -64.00 26.79 23.86
C LEU A 11 -63.12 27.36 24.98
N VAL A 12 -63.41 26.91 26.20
CA VAL A 12 -62.67 27.24 27.42
C VAL A 12 -61.31 26.52 27.39
N PRO A 13 -60.18 27.17 27.68
CA PRO A 13 -58.89 26.49 27.79
C PRO A 13 -58.77 25.81 29.15
N ARG A 14 -58.61 24.48 29.17
CA ARG A 14 -58.11 23.77 30.36
C ARG A 14 -56.61 24.06 30.50
N LEU A 15 -56.27 24.84 31.52
CA LEU A 15 -54.91 25.01 32.02
C LEU A 15 -54.43 23.69 32.61
N VAL A 16 -53.42 23.07 31.99
CA VAL A 16 -52.55 22.11 32.65
C VAL A 16 -51.16 22.75 32.71
N ASN A 17 -50.85 23.29 33.88
CA ASN A 17 -49.52 23.77 34.24
C ASN A 17 -48.65 22.54 34.57
N ALA A 18 -47.73 22.18 33.67
CA ALA A 18 -46.57 21.36 34.00
C ALA A 18 -45.34 22.03 33.38
N PRO A 19 -44.30 22.38 34.18
CA PRO A 19 -43.11 23.01 33.64
C PRO A 19 -42.24 21.94 32.99
N VAL A 20 -42.36 21.79 31.67
CA VAL A 20 -41.38 21.03 30.88
C VAL A 20 -40.17 21.93 30.69
N PHE A 21 -39.13 21.70 31.47
CA PHE A 21 -37.81 22.31 31.23
C PHE A 21 -37.17 21.63 30.00
N ILE A 22 -37.54 22.10 28.80
CA ILE A 22 -36.84 21.77 27.57
C ILE A 22 -35.56 22.62 27.56
N ARG A 23 -34.41 22.01 27.84
CA ARG A 23 -33.11 22.63 27.58
C ARG A 23 -32.77 22.44 26.10
N PRO A 24 -32.75 23.50 25.26
CA PRO A 24 -32.27 23.38 23.89
C PRO A 24 -30.76 23.11 23.90
N ILE A 25 -30.31 22.11 23.11
CA ILE A 25 -28.89 21.69 23.01
C ILE A 25 -28.07 22.69 22.17
N HIS A 26 -28.68 23.75 21.63
CA HIS A 26 -27.98 24.75 20.85
C HIS A 26 -28.48 26.17 21.17
N SER A 27 -27.56 27.12 21.32
CA SER A 27 -27.82 28.53 21.65
C SER A 27 -27.86 29.45 20.43
N THR A 28 -27.88 28.91 19.22
CA THR A 28 -27.92 29.72 18.00
C THR A 28 -29.35 29.84 17.47
N VAL A 29 -29.71 31.05 17.10
CA VAL A 29 -30.96 31.34 16.39
C VAL A 29 -30.92 30.66 15.04
N ALA A 30 -31.91 29.81 14.73
CA ALA A 30 -32.07 29.21 13.42
C ALA A 30 -32.25 30.32 12.37
N LYS A 31 -31.22 30.57 11.56
CA LYS A 31 -31.33 31.45 10.39
C LYS A 31 -31.93 30.65 9.24
N PRO A 32 -33.02 31.11 8.61
CA PRO A 32 -33.51 30.50 7.37
C PRO A 32 -32.44 30.65 6.28
N ALA A 33 -32.34 29.65 5.40
CA ALA A 33 -31.41 29.67 4.28
C ALA A 33 -31.67 30.91 3.40
N ASN A 34 -30.63 31.74 3.23
CA ASN A 34 -30.69 32.89 2.32
C ASN A 34 -30.46 32.36 0.89
N VAL A 35 -31.54 32.21 0.12
CA VAL A 35 -31.46 31.87 -1.29
C VAL A 35 -30.94 33.11 -2.03
N ALA A 36 -29.68 33.07 -2.47
CA ALA A 36 -29.10 34.15 -3.26
C ALA A 36 -29.95 34.37 -4.53
N SER A 37 -30.37 35.60 -4.79
CA SER A 37 -31.29 35.98 -5.87
C SER A 37 -30.65 36.02 -7.27
N ILE A 38 -29.46 35.46 -7.46
CA ILE A 38 -28.79 35.37 -8.76
C ILE A 38 -28.50 33.90 -9.03
N VAL A 39 -29.53 33.20 -9.49
CA VAL A 39 -29.35 32.04 -10.36
C VAL A 39 -29.08 32.65 -11.74
N GLY A 40 -27.87 32.47 -12.26
CA GLY A 40 -27.51 32.95 -13.59
C GLY A 40 -28.49 32.38 -14.62
N THR A 41 -29.44 33.21 -15.06
CA THR A 41 -30.31 32.90 -16.19
C THR A 41 -29.53 33.17 -17.47
N GLY A 42 -28.62 32.26 -17.76
CA GLY A 42 -28.00 32.09 -19.06
C GLY A 42 -28.03 30.61 -19.42
N PRO A 43 -28.09 30.24 -20.71
CA PRO A 43 -27.79 28.88 -21.09
C PRO A 43 -26.46 28.46 -20.44
N PRO A 44 -26.35 27.21 -19.96
CA PRO A 44 -25.09 26.72 -19.42
C PRO A 44 -23.97 27.03 -20.43
N PRO A 45 -22.80 27.49 -19.96
CA PRO A 45 -21.68 27.75 -20.86
C PRO A 45 -21.45 26.51 -21.71
N GLU A 46 -21.18 26.71 -22.99
CA GLU A 46 -20.91 25.60 -23.90
C GLU A 46 -19.83 24.70 -23.28
N PRO A 47 -20.01 23.36 -23.34
CA PRO A 47 -19.00 22.43 -22.86
C PRO A 47 -17.66 22.83 -23.47
N PRO A 48 -16.57 22.90 -22.68
CA PRO A 48 -15.28 23.24 -23.22
C PRO A 48 -14.97 22.29 -24.37
N LEU A 49 -14.94 22.84 -25.59
CA LEU A 49 -14.52 22.08 -26.76
C LEU A 49 -13.09 21.60 -26.49
N PRO A 50 -12.74 20.35 -26.81
CA PRO A 50 -11.36 19.90 -26.72
C PRO A 50 -10.52 20.85 -27.56
N ALA A 51 -9.79 21.74 -26.90
CA ALA A 51 -8.84 22.62 -27.57
C ALA A 51 -7.93 21.70 -28.38
N ALA A 52 -7.79 21.97 -29.69
CA ALA A 52 -6.87 21.23 -30.54
C ALA A 52 -5.51 21.21 -29.83
N GLU A 53 -5.17 20.07 -29.23
CA GLU A 53 -4.13 19.98 -28.21
C GLU A 53 -2.77 20.16 -28.88
N ASN A 54 -2.29 21.39 -28.95
CA ASN A 54 -0.92 21.64 -29.32
C ASN A 54 -0.03 21.06 -28.19
N VAL A 55 0.75 20.03 -28.52
CA VAL A 55 1.72 19.37 -27.62
C VAL A 55 2.58 20.40 -26.86
N HIS A 56 2.93 21.51 -27.51
CA HIS A 56 3.67 22.62 -26.92
C HIS A 56 2.94 23.31 -25.75
N GLN A 57 1.61 23.45 -25.81
CA GLN A 57 0.82 24.07 -24.73
C GLN A 57 0.75 23.16 -23.49
N ARG A 58 0.66 21.83 -23.69
CA ARG A 58 0.72 20.84 -22.58
C ARG A 58 2.07 20.86 -21.88
N VAL A 59 3.17 20.91 -22.64
CA VAL A 59 4.53 21.00 -22.09
C VAL A 59 4.74 22.32 -21.34
N ALA A 60 4.29 23.44 -21.89
CA ALA A 60 4.39 24.75 -21.23
C ALA A 60 3.59 24.80 -19.92
N ARG A 61 2.37 24.23 -19.88
CA ARG A 61 1.56 24.14 -18.67
C ARG A 61 2.24 23.30 -17.58
N ARG A 62 2.80 22.14 -17.94
CA ARG A 62 3.56 21.29 -17.02
C ARG A 62 4.80 21.99 -16.48
N ARG A 63 5.55 22.72 -17.32
CA ARG A 63 6.69 23.53 -16.88
C ARG A 63 6.28 24.61 -15.88
N LYS A 64 5.22 25.37 -16.17
CA LYS A 64 4.71 26.43 -15.28
C LYS A 64 4.23 25.87 -13.93
N GLN A 65 3.58 24.70 -13.94
CA GLN A 65 3.19 24.01 -12.70
C GLN A 65 4.42 23.55 -11.91
N ALA A 66 5.44 22.99 -12.57
CA ALA A 66 6.70 22.61 -11.93
C ALA A 66 7.44 23.81 -11.33
N GLU A 67 7.46 24.96 -12.02
CA GLU A 67 8.02 26.21 -11.49
C GLU A 67 7.25 26.73 -10.26
N MET A 68 5.91 26.71 -10.30
CA MET A 68 5.10 27.07 -9.13
C MET A 68 5.38 26.14 -7.93
N LEU A 69 5.51 24.84 -8.17
CA LEU A 69 5.86 23.87 -7.12
C LEU A 69 7.26 24.12 -6.55
N LYS A 70 8.24 24.46 -7.40
CA LYS A 70 9.59 24.87 -6.97
C LYS A 70 9.53 26.11 -6.07
N ASN A 71 8.82 27.15 -6.49
CA ASN A 71 8.66 28.38 -5.71
C ASN A 71 7.95 28.12 -4.38
N ALA A 72 6.91 27.28 -4.36
CA ALA A 72 6.23 26.89 -3.13
C ALA A 72 7.14 26.11 -2.17
N LYS A 73 8.02 25.25 -2.70
CA LYS A 73 9.03 24.50 -1.93
C LYS A 73 10.09 25.44 -1.34
N GLU A 74 10.58 26.40 -2.11
CA GLU A 74 11.52 27.42 -1.66
C GLU A 74 10.92 28.28 -0.53
N LEU A 75 9.68 28.74 -0.68
CA LEU A 75 8.96 29.51 0.35
C LEU A 75 8.78 28.72 1.66
N ARG A 76 8.44 27.42 1.59
CA ARG A 76 8.35 26.55 2.79
C ARG A 76 9.71 26.33 3.44
N SER A 77 10.79 26.22 2.66
CA SER A 77 12.15 26.07 3.21
C SER A 77 12.65 27.35 3.90
N ALA A 78 12.21 28.52 3.41
CA ALA A 78 12.57 29.82 3.95
C ALA A 78 11.85 30.16 5.27
N SER A 79 10.64 29.64 5.50
CA SER A 79 9.89 29.86 6.76
C SER A 79 10.43 29.05 7.95
N GLY A 80 11.36 28.10 7.72
CA GLY A 80 12.14 27.44 8.76
C GLY A 80 13.15 28.39 9.41
N GLY A 81 12.76 28.97 10.55
CA GLY A 81 13.42 30.09 11.25
C GLY A 81 14.93 30.01 11.52
N LYS A 82 15.52 31.18 11.77
CA LYS A 82 16.95 31.54 11.92
C LYS A 82 17.76 30.83 13.04
N GLY A 83 17.26 29.77 13.68
CA GLY A 83 17.89 29.15 14.87
C GLY A 83 17.97 27.62 14.83
N SER A 84 18.14 27.01 13.67
CA SER A 84 17.90 25.57 13.49
C SER A 84 19.17 24.88 12.96
N GLY A 85 19.68 23.88 13.69
CA GLY A 85 20.92 23.17 13.38
C GLY A 85 20.99 22.57 11.95
N PRO A 86 22.20 22.20 11.48
CA PRO A 86 22.47 21.89 10.07
C PRO A 86 21.62 20.76 9.47
N LEU A 87 21.04 19.88 10.30
CA LEU A 87 20.20 18.76 9.88
C LEU A 87 18.72 19.13 9.61
N ARG A 88 18.27 20.32 10.03
CA ARG A 88 16.87 20.74 9.85
C ARG A 88 16.56 21.29 8.46
N LYS A 89 17.58 21.61 7.65
CA LYS A 89 17.40 22.09 6.28
C LYS A 89 17.91 21.04 5.29
N ARG A 90 17.23 20.92 4.16
CA ARG A 90 17.70 20.10 3.03
C ARG A 90 19.01 20.72 2.51
N PHE A 91 20.06 19.91 2.39
CA PHE A 91 21.38 20.36 1.94
C PHE A 91 21.63 20.11 0.45
N TRP A 92 20.70 19.45 -0.25
CA TRP A 92 20.80 19.16 -1.69
C TRP A 92 19.71 19.87 -2.48
N LYS A 93 20.00 20.26 -3.73
CA LYS A 93 18.99 20.88 -4.61
C LYS A 93 18.41 19.86 -5.57
N ASP A 94 19.28 19.23 -6.34
CA ASP A 94 18.92 18.33 -7.44
C ASP A 94 19.24 16.88 -7.05
N VAL A 95 18.37 15.96 -7.48
CA VAL A 95 18.58 14.52 -7.31
C VAL A 95 18.55 13.87 -8.69
N GLY A 96 19.51 12.99 -8.96
CA GLY A 96 19.60 12.32 -10.25
C GLY A 96 20.21 10.92 -10.14
N VAL A 97 19.89 10.09 -11.12
CA VAL A 97 20.48 8.76 -11.27
C VAL A 97 21.64 8.86 -12.26
N LYS A 98 22.77 8.23 -11.93
CA LYS A 98 23.93 8.12 -12.83
C LYS A 98 24.40 6.68 -12.87
N GLU A 99 24.79 6.24 -14.06
CA GLU A 99 25.52 4.99 -14.23
C GLU A 99 27.01 5.24 -13.95
N VAL A 100 27.56 4.51 -12.97
CA VAL A 100 28.95 4.60 -12.53
C VAL A 100 29.47 3.18 -12.35
N ASP A 101 30.58 2.85 -13.01
CA ASP A 101 31.25 1.55 -12.92
C ASP A 101 30.32 0.34 -13.16
N GLY A 102 29.38 0.50 -14.09
CA GLY A 102 28.40 -0.55 -14.42
C GLY A 102 27.31 -0.77 -13.34
N THR A 103 27.09 0.23 -12.47
CA THR A 103 26.02 0.23 -11.47
C THR A 103 25.24 1.54 -11.52
N LEU A 104 23.98 1.51 -11.10
CA LEU A 104 23.15 2.72 -10.96
C LEU A 104 23.31 3.28 -9.56
N GLN A 105 23.68 4.55 -9.47
CA GLN A 105 23.87 5.27 -8.22
C GLN A 105 23.00 6.53 -8.20
N ILE A 106 22.47 6.85 -7.02
CA ILE A 106 21.67 8.06 -6.80
C ILE A 106 22.62 9.16 -6.32
N PHE A 107 22.57 10.32 -6.95
CA PHE A 107 23.36 11.50 -6.60
C PHE A 107 22.47 12.59 -6.03
N LEU A 108 22.87 13.12 -4.88
CA LEU A 108 22.36 14.35 -4.28
C LEU A 108 23.33 15.48 -4.67
N ASP A 109 22.94 16.31 -5.63
CA ASP A 109 23.80 17.23 -6.37
C ASP A 109 25.03 16.51 -6.97
N THR A 110 26.17 16.62 -6.30
CA THR A 110 27.44 16.01 -6.70
C THR A 110 27.84 14.81 -5.85
N ARG A 111 27.12 14.53 -4.76
CA ARG A 111 27.48 13.49 -3.79
C ARG A 111 26.63 12.24 -3.96
N PRO A 112 27.23 11.04 -3.99
CA PRO A 112 26.47 9.80 -4.04
C PRO A 112 25.71 9.57 -2.73
N LEU A 113 24.52 8.98 -2.85
CA LEU A 113 23.73 8.51 -1.73
C LEU A 113 24.46 7.38 -1.01
N ARG A 114 24.48 7.43 0.32
CA ARG A 114 25.21 6.48 1.16
C ARG A 114 24.27 5.70 2.06
N HIS A 115 24.65 4.46 2.32
CA HIS A 115 24.01 3.59 3.27
C HIS A 115 24.04 4.23 4.67
N PRO A 116 22.92 4.28 5.42
CA PRO A 116 22.87 4.96 6.71
C PRO A 116 23.85 4.41 7.74
N VAL A 117 24.11 3.10 7.74
CA VAL A 117 24.95 2.41 8.74
C VAL A 117 26.38 2.26 8.23
N SER A 118 26.59 1.46 7.18
CA SER A 118 27.91 1.15 6.60
C SER A 118 28.61 2.33 5.91
N LYS A 119 27.88 3.41 5.57
CA LYS A 119 28.38 4.59 4.83
C LYS A 119 28.89 4.31 3.40
N GLU A 120 28.75 3.08 2.93
CA GLU A 120 29.03 2.69 1.55
C GLU A 120 28.07 3.35 0.58
N ILE A 121 28.44 3.43 -0.70
CA ILE A 121 27.60 4.03 -1.73
C ILE A 121 26.50 3.04 -2.10
N VAL A 122 25.25 3.50 -2.06
CA VAL A 122 24.11 2.69 -2.51
C VAL A 122 24.21 2.50 -4.03
N SER A 123 24.59 1.29 -4.43
CA SER A 123 24.85 0.92 -5.82
C SER A 123 23.88 -0.18 -6.23
N LEU A 124 23.15 0.05 -7.33
CA LEU A 124 22.13 -0.87 -7.82
C LEU A 124 22.57 -1.55 -9.13
N PRO A 125 22.07 -2.76 -9.41
CA PRO A 125 22.23 -3.37 -10.72
C PRO A 125 21.66 -2.48 -11.83
N ILE A 126 22.30 -2.46 -13.01
CA ILE A 126 21.79 -1.73 -14.20
C ILE A 126 20.40 -2.19 -14.60
N SER A 127 20.05 -3.45 -14.29
CA SER A 127 18.72 -4.00 -14.57
C SER A 127 17.61 -3.32 -13.78
N LYS A 128 17.90 -2.50 -12.76
CA LYS A 128 16.88 -1.88 -11.89
C LYS A 128 16.75 -0.34 -12.07
N PRO A 129 16.49 0.19 -13.29
CA PRO A 129 16.36 1.63 -13.51
C PRO A 129 15.12 2.23 -12.84
N ASP A 130 14.04 1.47 -12.71
CA ASP A 130 12.80 1.92 -12.08
C ASP A 130 12.98 2.12 -10.58
N LEU A 131 13.65 1.17 -9.91
CA LEU A 131 14.04 1.31 -8.50
C LEU A 131 14.95 2.52 -8.28
N ALA A 132 15.98 2.70 -9.12
CA ALA A 132 16.89 3.84 -9.02
C ALA A 132 16.15 5.18 -9.18
N SER A 133 15.22 5.24 -10.13
CA SER A 133 14.38 6.43 -10.37
C SER A 133 13.42 6.69 -9.20
N ALA A 134 12.82 5.63 -8.64
CA ALA A 134 11.95 5.74 -7.47
C ALA A 134 12.70 6.22 -6.22
N LEU A 135 13.94 5.76 -6.00
CA LEU A 135 14.82 6.27 -4.95
C LEU A 135 15.18 7.74 -5.17
N ALA A 136 15.47 8.14 -6.41
CA ALA A 136 15.73 9.54 -6.72
C ALA A 136 14.50 10.43 -6.41
N LEU A 137 13.29 9.95 -6.73
CA LEU A 137 12.04 10.64 -6.38
C LEU A 137 11.81 10.70 -4.87
N GLU A 138 12.04 9.59 -4.15
CA GLU A 138 11.93 9.54 -2.69
C GLU A 138 12.78 10.65 -2.04
N TRP A 139 14.04 10.77 -2.46
CA TRP A 139 14.96 11.81 -1.95
C TRP A 139 14.66 13.22 -2.47
N ASP A 140 14.06 13.37 -3.64
CA ASP A 140 13.61 14.67 -4.11
C ASP A 140 12.37 15.16 -3.35
N LEU A 141 11.52 14.27 -2.83
CA LEU A 141 10.35 14.67 -2.04
C LEU A 141 10.68 15.12 -0.62
N LEU A 142 11.85 14.75 -0.08
CA LEU A 142 12.26 15.16 1.26
C LEU A 142 12.43 16.69 1.38
N THR A 143 11.92 17.23 2.49
CA THR A 143 11.96 18.67 2.77
C THR A 143 13.13 19.07 3.66
N SER A 144 13.69 18.13 4.41
CA SER A 144 14.83 18.33 5.30
C SER A 144 15.74 17.11 5.33
N ALA A 145 17.00 17.31 5.76
CA ALA A 145 17.91 16.19 5.99
C ALA A 145 17.47 15.31 7.19
N GLN A 146 16.72 15.86 8.14
CA GLN A 146 16.12 15.12 9.25
C GLN A 146 15.03 14.16 8.77
N ASP A 147 14.30 14.48 7.71
CA ASP A 147 13.32 13.56 7.14
C ASP A 147 13.97 12.27 6.64
N ALA A 148 15.23 12.35 6.15
CA ALA A 148 16.01 11.17 5.75
C ALA A 148 16.39 10.24 6.91
N THR A 149 16.19 10.65 8.18
CA THR A 149 16.38 9.74 9.33
C THR A 149 15.09 9.02 9.72
N ARG A 150 13.95 9.39 9.12
CA ARG A 150 12.64 8.80 9.41
C ARG A 150 12.32 7.72 8.39
N GLN A 151 12.37 6.47 8.82
CA GLN A 151 12.16 5.30 7.94
C GLN A 151 10.84 5.35 7.15
N HIS A 152 9.77 5.90 7.73
CA HIS A 152 8.48 6.02 7.05
C HIS A 152 8.47 7.02 5.88
N LEU A 153 9.45 7.94 5.82
CA LEU A 153 9.63 8.90 4.72
C LEU A 153 10.65 8.42 3.67
N ILE A 154 11.42 7.37 3.98
CA ILE A 154 12.39 6.75 3.06
C ILE A 154 12.25 5.22 2.98
N PRO A 155 11.03 4.68 2.76
CA PRO A 155 10.77 3.24 2.76
C PRO A 155 11.57 2.48 1.70
N LEU A 156 11.74 3.01 0.49
CA LEU A 156 12.49 2.37 -0.59
C LEU A 156 13.98 2.34 -0.28
N THR A 157 14.54 3.45 0.23
CA THR A 157 15.94 3.47 0.66
C THR A 157 16.17 2.44 1.74
N SER A 158 15.31 2.39 2.78
CA SER A 158 15.43 1.40 3.85
C SER A 158 15.35 -0.05 3.33
N LEU A 159 14.45 -0.34 2.39
CA LEU A 159 14.28 -1.67 1.83
C LEU A 159 15.46 -2.08 0.93
N THR A 160 15.96 -1.14 0.12
CA THR A 160 17.13 -1.34 -0.73
C THR A 160 18.39 -1.58 0.10
N CYS A 161 18.58 -0.77 1.15
CA CYS A 161 19.64 -0.92 2.14
C CYS A 161 19.59 -2.32 2.78
N ARG A 162 18.40 -2.79 3.17
CA ARG A 162 18.19 -4.14 3.70
C ARG A 162 18.62 -5.24 2.72
N ALA A 163 18.32 -5.11 1.43
CA ALA A 163 18.77 -6.05 0.41
C ALA A 163 20.30 -6.05 0.26
N LEU A 164 20.93 -4.87 0.29
CA LEU A 164 22.39 -4.76 0.22
C LEU A 164 23.08 -5.34 1.45
N ASP A 165 22.54 -5.12 2.65
CA ASP A 165 23.05 -5.72 3.89
C ASP A 165 23.02 -7.26 3.84
N ILE A 166 21.97 -7.84 3.25
CA ILE A 166 21.87 -9.30 3.04
C ILE A 166 22.93 -9.76 2.04
N ALA A 167 23.07 -9.07 0.90
CA ALA A 167 24.06 -9.40 -0.12
C ALA A 167 25.50 -9.32 0.43
N GLU A 168 25.79 -8.36 1.30
CA GLU A 168 27.11 -8.20 1.90
C GLU A 168 27.37 -9.27 2.97
N ALA A 169 26.38 -9.60 3.80
CA ALA A 169 26.47 -10.70 4.74
C ALA A 169 26.69 -12.06 4.04
N ASP A 170 26.08 -12.27 2.87
CA ASP A 170 26.28 -13.47 2.04
C ASP A 170 27.73 -13.59 1.53
N LYS A 171 28.37 -12.47 1.16
CA LYS A 171 29.78 -12.46 0.73
C LYS A 171 30.75 -12.63 1.88
N ALA A 172 30.46 -12.03 3.03
CA ALA A 172 31.30 -12.10 4.22
C ALA A 172 31.21 -13.47 4.92
N SER A 173 30.09 -14.17 4.75
CA SER A 173 29.88 -15.50 5.30
C SER A 173 30.81 -16.52 4.65
N GLY A 174 31.64 -17.19 5.45
CA GLY A 174 32.35 -18.40 5.04
C GLY A 174 31.45 -19.65 5.01
N ALA A 175 30.19 -19.53 5.43
CA ALA A 175 29.18 -20.59 5.40
C ALA A 175 28.25 -20.43 4.19
N GLU A 176 27.66 -21.55 3.74
CA GLU A 176 26.75 -21.60 2.58
C GLU A 176 25.52 -20.69 2.73
N ILE A 177 25.05 -20.46 3.97
CA ILE A 177 23.90 -19.60 4.27
C ILE A 177 24.28 -18.62 5.38
N SER A 178 24.13 -17.31 5.11
CA SER A 178 24.41 -16.26 6.09
C SER A 178 23.43 -16.29 7.28
N GLU A 179 23.88 -15.83 8.45
CA GLU A 179 23.05 -15.76 9.66
C GLU A 179 21.79 -14.91 9.44
N ILE A 180 21.90 -13.83 8.66
CA ILE A 180 20.78 -12.96 8.31
C ILE A 180 19.72 -13.75 7.52
N ARG A 181 20.12 -14.51 6.50
CA ARG A 181 19.20 -15.36 5.72
C ARG A 181 18.51 -16.39 6.58
N ASN A 182 19.26 -17.07 7.45
CA ASN A 182 18.70 -18.06 8.37
C ASN A 182 17.67 -17.44 9.32
N ALA A 183 17.93 -16.23 9.84
CA ALA A 183 16.99 -15.52 10.69
C ALA A 183 15.70 -15.11 9.94
N ILE A 184 15.84 -14.65 8.68
CA ILE A 184 14.70 -14.34 7.82
C ILE A 184 13.88 -15.61 7.56
N ALA A 185 14.51 -16.68 7.06
CA ALA A 185 13.85 -17.94 6.77
C ALA A 185 13.10 -18.50 8.00
N THR A 186 13.74 -18.47 9.17
CA THR A 186 13.10 -18.89 10.43
C THR A 186 11.85 -18.07 10.74
N THR A 187 11.89 -16.76 10.51
CA THR A 187 10.73 -15.88 10.73
C THR A 187 9.63 -16.15 9.72
N LEU A 188 9.96 -16.29 8.44
CA LEU A 188 8.99 -16.53 7.38
C LEU A 188 8.32 -17.90 7.50
N LEU A 189 9.04 -18.93 7.92
CA LEU A 189 8.45 -20.24 8.16
C LEU A 189 7.46 -20.25 9.33
N ARG A 190 7.56 -19.32 10.29
CA ARG A 190 6.49 -19.14 11.30
C ARG A 190 5.20 -18.62 10.67
N TYR A 191 5.31 -17.76 9.65
CA TYR A 191 4.14 -17.34 8.88
C TYR A 191 3.57 -18.48 8.05
N LEU A 192 4.38 -19.41 7.54
CA LEU A 192 3.85 -20.62 6.88
C LEU A 192 2.96 -21.45 7.83
N ASP A 193 3.39 -21.57 9.09
CA ASP A 193 2.65 -22.32 10.12
C ASP A 193 1.33 -21.64 10.51
N THR A 194 1.17 -20.34 10.23
CA THR A 194 -0.01 -19.52 10.57
C THR A 194 -0.43 -18.62 9.41
N ASP A 195 -0.37 -19.12 8.19
CA ASP A 195 -0.49 -18.27 7.00
C ASP A 195 -1.93 -17.74 6.86
N SER A 196 -2.07 -16.41 6.73
CA SER A 196 -3.38 -15.77 6.74
C SER A 196 -4.30 -16.22 5.61
N ILE A 197 -3.77 -16.50 4.40
CA ILE A 197 -4.61 -16.95 3.28
C ILE A 197 -5.00 -18.43 3.38
N LEU A 198 -4.29 -19.20 4.21
CA LEU A 198 -4.61 -20.60 4.51
C LEU A 198 -5.51 -20.75 5.74
N CYS A 199 -5.93 -19.63 6.34
CA CYS A 199 -6.88 -19.61 7.45
C CYS A 199 -8.27 -19.27 6.92
N TRP A 200 -9.16 -20.25 6.90
CA TRP A 200 -10.49 -20.10 6.33
C TRP A 200 -11.55 -19.93 7.41
N ALA A 201 -12.54 -19.09 7.11
CA ALA A 201 -13.72 -18.92 7.94
C ALA A 201 -14.46 -20.26 8.07
N PRO A 202 -15.19 -20.46 9.18
CA PRO A 202 -16.03 -21.63 9.34
C PRO A 202 -17.07 -21.78 8.23
N PRO A 203 -17.61 -23.01 8.02
CA PRO A 203 -18.71 -23.22 7.09
C PRO A 203 -19.86 -22.24 7.35
N ALA A 204 -20.31 -21.59 6.28
CA ALA A 204 -21.36 -20.59 6.35
C ALA A 204 -22.67 -21.19 6.88
N ARG A 205 -23.32 -20.45 7.77
CA ARG A 205 -24.64 -20.76 8.31
C ARG A 205 -25.74 -20.20 7.41
N GLU A 206 -26.97 -20.64 7.65
CA GLU A 206 -28.15 -20.23 6.88
C GLU A 206 -28.35 -18.71 6.81
N HIS A 207 -27.98 -17.99 7.87
CA HIS A 207 -28.19 -16.55 8.00
C HIS A 207 -26.92 -15.72 7.81
N ASP A 208 -25.82 -16.35 7.39
CA ASP A 208 -24.58 -15.61 7.12
C ASP A 208 -24.75 -14.77 5.85
N LEU A 209 -24.21 -13.56 5.90
CA LEU A 209 -24.25 -12.64 4.76
C LEU A 209 -23.44 -13.23 3.60
N LYS A 210 -23.97 -13.04 2.41
CA LYS A 210 -23.36 -13.44 1.14
C LYS A 210 -23.12 -12.21 0.29
N ASN A 211 -22.11 -12.28 -0.57
CA ASN A 211 -21.90 -11.22 -1.57
C ASN A 211 -22.98 -11.27 -2.65
N ASP A 212 -22.92 -10.33 -3.60
CA ASP A 212 -23.85 -10.26 -4.74
C ASP A 212 -23.84 -11.52 -5.62
N ALA A 213 -22.75 -12.29 -5.60
CA ALA A 213 -22.61 -13.57 -6.30
C ALA A 213 -23.17 -14.77 -5.50
N GLY A 214 -23.67 -14.56 -4.28
CA GLY A 214 -24.19 -15.62 -3.41
C GLY A 214 -23.11 -16.46 -2.72
N GLU A 215 -21.85 -16.02 -2.78
CA GLU A 215 -20.70 -16.65 -2.11
C GLU A 215 -20.64 -16.21 -0.64
N SER A 216 -20.22 -17.11 0.24
CA SER A 216 -19.82 -16.76 1.60
C SER A 216 -18.37 -16.28 1.66
N LEU A 217 -17.96 -15.63 2.76
CA LEU A 217 -16.55 -15.27 2.99
C LEU A 217 -15.61 -16.47 2.80
N ARG A 218 -16.02 -17.65 3.28
CA ARG A 218 -15.25 -18.89 3.15
C ARG A 218 -15.05 -19.28 1.70
N ASP A 219 -16.08 -19.17 0.87
CA ASP A 219 -16.01 -19.54 -0.54
C ASP A 219 -15.02 -18.64 -1.29
N VAL A 220 -15.04 -17.33 -1.00
CA VAL A 220 -14.11 -16.36 -1.57
C VAL A 220 -12.67 -16.61 -1.08
N GLN A 221 -12.49 -16.87 0.22
CA GLN A 221 -11.17 -17.23 0.80
C GLN A 221 -10.58 -18.46 0.14
N LYS A 222 -11.38 -19.52 -0.02
CA LYS A 222 -10.96 -20.75 -0.69
C LYS A 222 -10.54 -20.53 -2.12
N ARG A 223 -11.38 -19.87 -2.91
CA ARG A 223 -11.10 -19.60 -4.33
C ARG A 223 -9.78 -18.86 -4.50
N ILE A 224 -9.57 -17.77 -3.74
CA ILE A 224 -8.34 -16.98 -3.82
C ILE A 224 -7.12 -17.79 -3.35
N ALA A 225 -7.25 -18.53 -2.25
CA ALA A 225 -6.15 -19.34 -1.73
C ALA A 225 -5.79 -20.49 -2.69
N GLU A 226 -6.78 -21.19 -3.24
CA GLU A 226 -6.60 -22.28 -4.19
C GLU A 226 -5.97 -21.79 -5.50
N ASP A 227 -6.37 -20.64 -6.02
CA ASP A 227 -5.75 -20.02 -7.21
C ASP A 227 -4.26 -19.74 -6.99
N ILE A 228 -3.92 -19.15 -5.84
CA ILE A 228 -2.54 -18.84 -5.45
C ILE A 228 -1.71 -20.11 -5.25
N VAL A 229 -2.24 -21.05 -4.46
CA VAL A 229 -1.57 -22.31 -4.13
C VAL A 229 -1.37 -23.16 -5.38
N SER A 230 -2.36 -23.24 -6.27
CA SER A 230 -2.28 -23.98 -7.53
C SER A 230 -1.12 -23.50 -8.41
N PHE A 231 -0.97 -22.18 -8.56
CA PHE A 231 0.15 -21.60 -9.29
C PHE A 231 1.49 -22.01 -8.66
N LEU A 232 1.60 -21.90 -7.33
CA LEU A 232 2.83 -22.19 -6.61
C LEU A 232 3.20 -23.67 -6.68
N THR A 233 2.26 -24.58 -6.45
CA THR A 233 2.51 -26.03 -6.52
C THR A 233 2.74 -26.51 -7.95
N THR A 234 2.30 -25.78 -8.96
CA THR A 234 2.57 -26.11 -10.37
C THR A 234 3.94 -25.61 -10.82
N HIS A 235 4.31 -24.38 -10.46
CA HIS A 235 5.46 -23.69 -11.08
C HIS A 235 6.66 -23.44 -10.16
N VAL A 236 6.47 -23.49 -8.84
CA VAL A 236 7.50 -23.11 -7.85
C VAL A 236 7.89 -24.30 -6.99
N TRP A 237 6.90 -25.02 -6.46
CA TRP A 237 7.09 -26.18 -5.59
C TRP A 237 6.37 -27.41 -6.16
N PRO A 238 6.82 -27.96 -7.31
CA PRO A 238 6.21 -29.14 -7.88
C PRO A 238 6.27 -30.33 -6.92
N GLY A 239 5.13 -31.01 -6.77
CA GLY A 239 5.02 -32.23 -5.97
C GLY A 239 4.75 -32.04 -4.48
N ILE A 240 4.63 -30.79 -3.99
CA ILE A 240 4.15 -30.54 -2.62
C ILE A 240 2.65 -30.28 -2.61
N THR A 241 2.00 -30.63 -1.51
CA THR A 241 0.60 -30.29 -1.24
C THR A 241 0.56 -29.35 -0.05
N ILE A 242 0.03 -28.15 -0.28
CA ILE A 242 -0.22 -27.15 0.76
C ILE A 242 -1.67 -27.29 1.19
N THR A 243 -1.89 -27.53 2.47
CA THR A 243 -3.23 -27.66 3.05
C THR A 243 -3.61 -26.39 3.82
N PRO A 244 -4.91 -26.11 4.04
CA PRO A 244 -5.31 -25.04 4.93
C PRO A 244 -4.72 -25.23 6.33
N VAL A 245 -4.34 -24.12 6.96
CA VAL A 245 -3.84 -24.07 8.33
C VAL A 245 -4.99 -24.07 9.33
N LEU A 246 -6.04 -23.31 9.06
CA LEU A 246 -7.29 -23.33 9.83
C LEU A 246 -8.45 -23.63 8.88
N ASP A 247 -9.23 -24.67 9.19
CA ASP A 247 -10.46 -25.02 8.48
C ASP A 247 -11.53 -25.57 9.45
N GLY A 248 -12.77 -25.52 8.99
CA GLY A 248 -13.93 -25.98 9.75
C GLY A 248 -14.21 -25.09 10.96
N HIS A 249 -14.41 -25.71 12.12
CA HIS A 249 -14.65 -25.00 13.38
C HIS A 249 -13.40 -25.00 14.28
N SER A 250 -12.24 -25.42 13.77
CA SER A 250 -11.01 -25.44 14.55
C SER A 250 -10.44 -24.04 14.72
N ILE A 251 -10.00 -23.74 15.94
CA ILE A 251 -9.17 -22.56 16.24
C ILE A 251 -7.68 -22.94 16.38
N LEU A 252 -7.36 -24.23 16.28
CA LEU A 252 -6.00 -24.74 16.42
C LEU A 252 -5.38 -24.92 15.03
N PRO A 253 -4.24 -24.24 14.74
CA PRO A 253 -3.52 -24.39 13.48
C PRO A 253 -3.06 -25.83 13.24
N GLN A 254 -3.30 -26.33 12.04
CA GLN A 254 -2.79 -27.60 11.56
C GLN A 254 -1.42 -27.40 10.91
N ARG A 255 -0.52 -28.36 11.14
CA ARG A 255 0.80 -28.35 10.50
C ARG A 255 0.71 -28.85 9.07
N GLN A 256 1.53 -28.26 8.20
CA GLN A 256 1.74 -28.79 6.86
C GLN A 256 2.36 -30.21 6.92
N ALA A 257 2.21 -30.96 5.83
CA ALA A 257 2.78 -32.30 5.72
C ALA A 257 4.32 -32.29 5.91
N PRO A 258 4.92 -33.37 6.45
CA PRO A 258 6.38 -33.48 6.55
C PRO A 258 7.07 -33.25 5.20
N GLY A 259 8.16 -32.49 5.16
CA GLY A 259 8.87 -32.16 3.93
C GLY A 259 8.47 -30.81 3.32
N VAL A 260 7.23 -30.34 3.52
CA VAL A 260 6.77 -29.05 2.95
C VAL A 260 7.60 -27.90 3.50
N ARG A 261 7.84 -27.90 4.81
CA ARG A 261 8.61 -26.86 5.49
C ARG A 261 10.04 -26.79 4.96
N GLU A 262 10.66 -27.95 4.76
CA GLU A 262 12.03 -28.08 4.27
C GLU A 262 12.15 -27.61 2.81
N VAL A 263 11.19 -27.93 1.95
CA VAL A 263 11.14 -27.45 0.56
C VAL A 263 10.99 -25.94 0.52
N VAL A 264 10.04 -25.39 1.28
CA VAL A 264 9.83 -23.93 1.35
C VAL A 264 11.05 -23.23 1.94
N GLN A 265 11.67 -23.81 2.97
CA GLN A 265 12.91 -23.27 3.55
C GLN A 265 14.03 -23.21 2.52
N GLY A 266 14.27 -24.31 1.80
CA GLY A 266 15.29 -24.38 0.75
C GLY A 266 15.05 -23.33 -0.34
N TRP A 267 13.79 -23.13 -0.74
CA TRP A 267 13.41 -22.09 -1.68
C TRP A 267 13.70 -20.68 -1.14
N ILE A 268 13.30 -20.36 0.10
CA ILE A 268 13.58 -19.05 0.72
C ILE A 268 15.08 -18.77 0.78
N THR A 269 15.88 -19.75 1.22
CA THR A 269 17.32 -19.58 1.37
C THR A 269 18.03 -19.41 0.03
N GLY A 270 17.48 -19.99 -1.04
CA GLY A 270 18.00 -19.89 -2.41
C GLY A 270 17.65 -18.62 -3.17
N LEU A 271 16.78 -17.75 -2.62
CA LEU A 271 16.43 -16.46 -3.24
C LEU A 271 17.63 -15.52 -3.31
N ASP A 272 17.68 -14.63 -4.29
CA ASP A 272 18.67 -13.55 -4.28
C ASP A 272 18.41 -12.54 -3.14
N ALA A 273 19.37 -11.65 -2.89
CA ALA A 273 19.30 -10.71 -1.77
C ALA A 273 18.15 -9.68 -1.88
N PHE A 274 17.79 -9.26 -3.10
CA PHE A 274 16.64 -8.39 -3.36
C PHE A 274 15.33 -9.18 -3.26
N GLU A 275 15.30 -10.40 -3.79
CA GLU A 275 14.15 -11.30 -3.72
C GLU A 275 13.78 -11.65 -2.27
N ILE A 276 14.75 -12.05 -1.43
CA ILE A 276 14.49 -12.41 -0.02
C ILE A 276 14.11 -11.19 0.83
N ALA A 277 14.70 -10.02 0.58
CA ALA A 277 14.28 -8.77 1.23
C ALA A 277 12.85 -8.36 0.84
N GLY A 278 12.50 -8.55 -0.44
CA GLY A 278 11.15 -8.36 -0.94
C GLY A 278 10.16 -9.33 -0.31
N LEU A 279 10.51 -10.62 -0.25
CA LEU A 279 9.70 -11.66 0.38
C LEU A 279 9.48 -11.38 1.87
N GLU A 280 10.52 -10.97 2.59
CA GLU A 280 10.45 -10.58 4.00
C GLU A 280 9.44 -9.45 4.18
N ARG A 281 9.57 -8.37 3.39
CA ARG A 281 8.67 -7.23 3.44
C ARG A 281 7.22 -7.60 3.10
N ALA A 282 7.00 -8.31 2.00
CA ALA A 282 5.65 -8.67 1.55
C ALA A 282 4.95 -9.62 2.53
N THR A 283 5.69 -10.59 3.10
CA THR A 283 5.14 -11.52 4.09
C THR A 283 4.73 -10.79 5.36
N LEU A 284 5.56 -9.87 5.86
CA LEU A 284 5.22 -9.09 7.06
C LEU A 284 4.04 -8.14 6.82
N ALA A 285 3.94 -7.53 5.64
CA ALA A 285 2.85 -6.65 5.26
C ALA A 285 1.51 -7.40 5.16
N GLY A 286 1.50 -8.51 4.41
CA GLY A 286 0.30 -9.30 4.13
C GLY A 286 -0.01 -10.40 5.15
N LYS A 287 0.90 -10.66 6.09
CA LYS A 287 0.85 -11.77 7.06
C LYS A 287 0.70 -13.15 6.41
N SER A 288 1.17 -13.28 5.17
CA SER A 288 1.08 -14.49 4.36
C SER A 288 2.38 -14.69 3.58
N LEU A 289 3.06 -15.80 3.85
CA LEU A 289 4.21 -16.24 3.07
C LEU A 289 3.76 -16.74 1.70
N ILE A 290 2.63 -17.45 1.62
CA ILE A 290 2.14 -18.01 0.36
C ILE A 290 1.75 -16.91 -0.63
N ALA A 291 1.02 -15.88 -0.21
CA ALA A 291 0.70 -14.74 -1.06
C ALA A 291 1.97 -13.95 -1.45
N ALA A 292 2.88 -13.75 -0.50
CA ALA A 292 4.16 -13.09 -0.78
C ALA A 292 5.02 -13.88 -1.77
N ALA A 293 5.09 -15.21 -1.65
CA ALA A 293 5.81 -16.06 -2.59
C ALA A 293 5.23 -15.95 -4.00
N ARG A 294 3.89 -16.01 -4.13
CA ARG A 294 3.19 -15.80 -5.42
C ARG A 294 3.49 -14.45 -6.02
N PHE A 295 3.55 -13.40 -5.19
CA PHE A 295 3.86 -12.04 -5.62
C PHE A 295 5.33 -11.91 -6.08
N ILE A 296 6.29 -12.45 -5.34
CA ILE A 296 7.71 -12.39 -5.68
C ILE A 296 7.98 -13.12 -7.00
N VAL A 297 7.44 -14.32 -7.22
CA VAL A 297 7.64 -15.04 -8.48
C VAL A 297 6.95 -14.34 -9.66
N GLU A 298 5.90 -13.56 -9.44
CA GLU A 298 5.26 -12.78 -10.51
C GLU A 298 6.15 -11.62 -11.00
N TRP A 299 6.84 -10.94 -10.07
CA TRP A 299 7.53 -9.68 -10.35
C TRP A 299 9.05 -9.78 -10.41
N SER A 300 9.65 -10.85 -9.87
CA SER A 300 11.10 -10.98 -9.86
C SER A 300 11.65 -11.07 -11.29
N GLU A 301 12.68 -10.26 -11.57
CA GLU A 301 13.49 -10.40 -12.78
C GLU A 301 14.51 -11.55 -12.69
N GLY A 302 14.75 -12.06 -11.48
CA GLY A 302 15.73 -13.09 -11.17
C GLY A 302 15.29 -14.49 -11.58
N SER A 303 16.03 -15.49 -11.08
CA SER A 303 15.86 -16.89 -11.49
C SER A 303 14.50 -17.49 -11.08
N VAL A 304 13.88 -16.95 -10.02
CA VAL A 304 12.57 -17.41 -9.56
C VAL A 304 11.40 -16.70 -10.24
N GLY A 305 11.67 -15.75 -11.15
CA GLY A 305 10.65 -15.08 -11.94
C GLY A 305 9.88 -16.08 -12.83
N LYS A 306 8.58 -16.21 -12.57
CA LYS A 306 7.62 -17.04 -13.31
C LYS A 306 6.41 -16.26 -13.82
N GLY A 307 6.43 -14.93 -13.76
CA GLY A 307 5.32 -14.08 -14.20
C GLY A 307 4.88 -14.31 -15.65
N GLU A 308 5.81 -14.69 -16.55
CA GLU A 308 5.48 -15.04 -17.94
C GLU A 308 4.62 -16.31 -18.09
N LEU A 309 4.63 -17.19 -17.08
CA LEU A 309 3.80 -18.40 -17.06
C LEU A 309 2.36 -18.11 -16.65
N ASN A 310 2.10 -16.91 -16.11
CA ASN A 310 0.75 -16.50 -15.77
C ASN A 310 -0.02 -16.11 -17.03
N THR A 311 -0.92 -17.00 -17.47
CA THR A 311 -1.78 -16.77 -18.65
C THR A 311 -2.98 -15.86 -18.35
N GLY A 312 -3.22 -15.53 -17.08
CA GLY A 312 -4.35 -14.73 -16.62
C GLY A 312 -4.01 -13.28 -16.31
N THR A 313 -4.79 -12.69 -15.40
CA THR A 313 -4.48 -11.37 -14.84
C THR A 313 -3.19 -11.44 -14.03
N LYS A 314 -2.30 -10.47 -14.24
CA LYS A 314 -1.06 -10.36 -13.49
C LYS A 314 -1.36 -10.31 -12.00
N PHE A 315 -0.66 -11.10 -11.17
CA PHE A 315 -0.81 -11.01 -9.72
C PHE A 315 -0.02 -9.78 -9.21
N GLY A 316 -0.62 -8.61 -9.39
CA GLY A 316 -0.05 -7.30 -9.13
C GLY A 316 -0.20 -6.85 -7.68
N VAL A 317 0.12 -5.57 -7.46
CA VAL A 317 0.06 -4.92 -6.15
C VAL A 317 -1.36 -4.94 -5.60
N GLU A 318 -2.35 -4.67 -6.46
CA GLU A 318 -3.76 -4.66 -6.06
C GLU A 318 -4.24 -6.06 -5.72
N GLU A 319 -3.95 -7.05 -6.58
CA GLU A 319 -4.36 -8.43 -6.37
C GLU A 319 -3.75 -9.01 -5.08
N ALA A 320 -2.47 -8.74 -4.82
CA ALA A 320 -1.80 -9.18 -3.59
C ALA A 320 -2.37 -8.46 -2.35
N SER A 321 -2.68 -7.16 -2.46
CA SER A 321 -3.24 -6.38 -1.35
C SER A 321 -4.65 -6.82 -1.00
N VAL A 322 -5.49 -7.09 -2.01
CA VAL A 322 -6.86 -7.62 -1.82
C VAL A 322 -6.81 -9.04 -1.26
N ALA A 323 -5.95 -9.91 -1.80
CA ALA A 323 -5.84 -11.28 -1.29
C ALA A 323 -5.43 -11.34 0.20
N THR A 324 -4.53 -10.45 0.62
CA THR A 324 -4.03 -10.41 2.01
C THR A 324 -4.92 -9.62 2.97
N SER A 325 -5.80 -8.75 2.44
CA SER A 325 -6.76 -7.95 3.22
C SER A 325 -8.19 -8.46 3.10
N LEU A 326 -8.39 -9.63 2.48
CA LEU A 326 -9.69 -10.12 2.02
C LEU A 326 -10.78 -10.08 3.08
N GLU A 327 -10.47 -10.56 4.29
CA GLU A 327 -11.46 -10.58 5.37
C GLU A 327 -11.77 -9.17 5.86
N VAL A 328 -10.78 -8.28 5.95
CA VAL A 328 -11.00 -6.88 6.35
C VAL A 328 -11.87 -6.17 5.31
N ASP A 329 -11.57 -6.35 4.02
CA ASP A 329 -12.36 -5.79 2.91
C ASP A 329 -13.80 -6.34 2.92
N TRP A 330 -13.97 -7.63 3.21
CA TRP A 330 -15.29 -8.24 3.37
C TRP A 330 -16.07 -7.59 4.53
N GLN A 331 -15.47 -7.54 5.72
CA GLN A 331 -16.11 -7.02 6.92
C GLN A 331 -16.47 -5.53 6.78
N THR A 332 -15.57 -4.72 6.22
CA THR A 332 -15.81 -3.29 6.00
C THR A 332 -16.86 -3.03 4.92
N GLY A 333 -16.94 -3.87 3.90
CA GLY A 333 -18.03 -3.82 2.92
C GLY A 333 -19.41 -4.07 3.53
N GLN A 334 -19.50 -4.88 4.58
CA GLN A 334 -20.75 -5.20 5.26
C GLN A 334 -21.10 -4.22 6.39
N TRP A 335 -20.10 -3.78 7.16
CA TRP A 335 -20.31 -3.04 8.41
C TRP A 335 -19.79 -1.61 8.40
N GLY A 336 -19.23 -1.18 7.27
CA GLY A 336 -18.60 0.12 7.13
C GLY A 336 -17.12 0.11 7.49
N GLU A 337 -16.40 1.05 6.90
CA GLU A 337 -15.00 1.29 7.17
C GLU A 337 -14.81 2.12 8.45
N VAL A 338 -13.75 1.86 9.21
CA VAL A 338 -13.37 2.65 10.37
C VAL A 338 -12.26 3.59 9.94
N GLU A 339 -12.56 4.89 9.92
CA GLU A 339 -11.61 5.97 9.60
C GLU A 339 -10.40 5.94 10.55
N ASP A 340 -9.23 6.34 10.05
CA ASP A 340 -7.93 6.32 10.73
C ASP A 340 -7.40 4.93 11.11
N THR A 341 -8.04 3.84 10.68
CA THR A 341 -7.59 2.45 10.93
C THR A 341 -7.59 1.61 9.66
N HIS A 342 -8.75 1.34 9.09
CA HIS A 342 -8.88 0.45 7.94
C HIS A 342 -8.35 1.11 6.66
N ASP A 343 -8.67 2.38 6.46
CA ASP A 343 -8.23 3.21 5.35
C ASP A 343 -6.69 3.36 5.31
N VAL A 344 -6.08 3.65 6.46
CA VAL A 344 -4.63 3.79 6.59
C VAL A 344 -3.94 2.46 6.31
N ASN A 345 -4.45 1.35 6.88
CA ASN A 345 -3.88 0.04 6.66
C ASN A 345 -4.01 -0.40 5.19
N LYS A 346 -5.14 -0.11 4.55
CA LYS A 346 -5.43 -0.42 3.15
C LYS A 346 -4.43 0.24 2.19
N GLU A 347 -4.11 1.51 2.44
CA GLU A 347 -3.09 2.24 1.67
C GLU A 347 -1.66 1.80 2.05
N ASP A 348 -1.41 1.48 3.32
CA ASP A 348 -0.08 1.04 3.74
C ASP A 348 0.32 -0.32 3.16
N VAL A 349 -0.61 -1.29 3.09
CA VAL A 349 -0.35 -2.59 2.44
C VAL A 349 0.01 -2.39 0.98
N ARG A 350 -0.75 -1.56 0.24
CA ARG A 350 -0.45 -1.24 -1.17
C ARG A 350 0.90 -0.56 -1.33
N ARG A 351 1.21 0.38 -0.45
CA ARG A 351 2.51 1.05 -0.41
C ARG A 351 3.65 0.05 -0.19
N GLN A 352 3.49 -0.89 0.74
CA GLN A 352 4.50 -1.91 1.02
C GLN A 352 4.64 -2.89 -0.16
N MET A 353 3.54 -3.41 -0.70
CA MET A 353 3.57 -4.31 -1.86
C MET A 353 4.15 -3.62 -3.11
N GLY A 354 3.79 -2.36 -3.35
CA GLY A 354 4.36 -1.54 -4.43
C GLY A 354 5.86 -1.31 -4.28
N SER A 355 6.33 -1.09 -3.04
CA SER A 355 7.77 -0.97 -2.77
C SER A 355 8.52 -2.27 -3.08
N VAL A 356 7.91 -3.42 -2.82
CA VAL A 356 8.46 -4.75 -3.13
C VAL A 356 8.49 -4.98 -4.63
N ALA A 357 7.43 -4.66 -5.36
CA ALA A 357 7.39 -4.77 -6.82
C ALA A 357 8.56 -4.00 -7.46
N LEU A 358 8.79 -2.75 -7.03
CA LEU A 358 9.92 -1.95 -7.50
C LEU A 358 11.28 -2.56 -7.13
N LEU A 359 11.39 -3.19 -5.95
CA LEU A 359 12.64 -3.79 -5.49
C LEU A 359 13.05 -5.01 -6.34
N VAL A 360 12.10 -5.88 -6.66
CA VAL A 360 12.39 -7.18 -7.31
C VAL A 360 12.26 -7.14 -8.83
N SER A 361 11.54 -6.16 -9.37
CA SER A 361 11.43 -5.98 -10.82
C SER A 361 12.69 -5.38 -11.40
N GLY A 362 12.84 -5.59 -12.70
CA GLY A 362 13.81 -4.88 -13.50
C GLY A 362 13.66 -5.19 -14.99
N VAL A 363 14.55 -4.60 -15.77
CA VAL A 363 14.54 -4.61 -17.22
C VAL A 363 15.62 -5.59 -17.67
N ARG A 364 15.21 -6.70 -18.27
CA ARG A 364 16.12 -7.56 -19.01
C ARG A 364 16.71 -6.75 -20.16
N LYS A 365 18.05 -6.64 -20.24
CA LYS A 365 18.68 -6.11 -21.46
C LYS A 365 18.26 -7.02 -22.62
N ALA A 366 17.61 -6.42 -23.62
CA ALA A 366 17.26 -7.07 -24.87
C ALA A 366 18.51 -7.51 -25.64
#